data_AF-B2M0K6-F1
#
_entry.id   AF-B2M0K6-F1
#
_cell.length_a   1.000
_cell.length_b   1.000
_cell.length_c   1.000
_cell.angle_alpha   90.00
_cell.angle_beta   90.00
_cell.angle_gamma   90.00
#
_symmetry.space_group_name_H-M   'P 1'
#
loop_
_entity.id
_entity.type
_entity.pdbx_description
1 polymer ?
#
loop_
_entity_poly.entity_id
_entity_poly.type
_entity_poly.pdbx_seq_one_letter_code
_entity_poly.pdbx_strand_id
1 'polypeptide(L)'
;IVHQVFPLVNSIGLNEQELLFLTQSASGPHASLASWNGIPDVGVVSDILFWVLKEHGKTADRASDLTRIHFHTLAYHILATVDGFWGNQVAAVAAGARAAGAQACATETIDTSKVFLKAPLEFVTSQIEAPSKISLNPDEPVVHWH
;
A
#
# COMPACT_ATOMS: atom_id res chain seq x y z
N ILE A 1 -11.77 -11.94 -11.40
CA ILE A 1 -11.87 -10.61 -10.74
C ILE A 1 -10.96 -9.61 -11.42
N VAL A 2 -9.63 -9.83 -11.46
CA VAL A 2 -8.67 -8.91 -12.10
C VAL A 2 -9.08 -8.48 -13.51
N HIS A 3 -9.33 -9.42 -14.43
CA HIS A 3 -9.68 -9.08 -15.83
C HIS A 3 -11.08 -8.48 -16.05
N GLN A 4 -11.99 -8.62 -15.09
CA GLN A 4 -13.40 -8.21 -15.27
C GLN A 4 -13.76 -6.98 -14.43
N VAL A 5 -13.17 -6.83 -13.25
CA VAL A 5 -13.54 -5.82 -12.26
C VAL A 5 -12.53 -4.69 -12.21
N PHE A 6 -11.22 -4.97 -12.23
CA PHE A 6 -10.21 -3.91 -12.13
C PHE A 6 -10.35 -2.84 -13.23
N PRO A 7 -10.64 -3.20 -14.50
CA PRO A 7 -10.85 -2.19 -15.54
C PRO A 7 -12.04 -1.26 -15.28
N LEU A 8 -13.01 -1.69 -14.46
CA LEU A 8 -14.29 -1.00 -14.25
C LEU A 8 -14.34 -0.20 -12.94
N VAL A 9 -13.26 -0.17 -12.15
CA VAL A 9 -13.23 0.52 -10.86
C VAL A 9 -12.09 1.52 -10.82
N ASN A 10 -12.31 2.67 -10.17
CA ASN A 10 -11.27 3.69 -10.04
C ASN A 10 -10.29 3.41 -8.90
N SER A 11 -10.71 2.63 -7.90
CA SER A 11 -9.93 2.33 -6.70
C SER A 11 -10.23 0.93 -6.17
N ILE A 12 -9.21 0.30 -5.59
CA ILE A 12 -9.36 -0.90 -4.76
C ILE A 12 -8.72 -0.70 -3.39
N GLY A 13 -9.11 -1.53 -2.42
CA GLY A 13 -8.49 -1.62 -1.10
C GLY A 13 -8.31 -3.08 -0.71
N LEU A 14 -7.19 -3.42 -0.10
CA LEU A 14 -6.79 -4.79 0.19
C LEU A 14 -5.63 -4.84 1.20
N ASN A 15 -5.45 -5.98 1.86
CA ASN A 15 -4.36 -6.20 2.82
C ASN A 15 -3.23 -7.05 2.21
N GLU A 16 -2.25 -7.43 3.04
CA GLU A 16 -1.09 -8.22 2.62
C GLU A 16 -1.42 -9.61 2.08
N GLN A 17 -2.47 -10.28 2.60
CA GLN A 17 -2.87 -11.62 2.15
C GLN A 17 -3.43 -11.56 0.73
N GLU A 18 -4.36 -10.63 0.45
CA GLU A 18 -4.88 -10.46 -0.90
C GLU A 18 -3.81 -9.96 -1.88
N LEU A 19 -2.90 -9.06 -1.45
CA LEU A 19 -1.82 -8.57 -2.31
C LEU A 19 -0.88 -9.69 -2.76
N LEU A 20 -0.48 -10.55 -1.81
CA LEU A 20 0.39 -11.69 -2.11
C LEU A 20 -0.31 -12.70 -3.02
N PHE A 21 -1.59 -12.98 -2.75
CA PHE A 21 -2.38 -13.88 -3.59
C PHE A 21 -2.52 -13.36 -5.02
N LEU A 22 -2.69 -12.04 -5.20
CA LEU A 22 -2.76 -11.42 -6.53
C LEU A 22 -1.49 -11.67 -7.33
N THR A 23 -0.31 -11.41 -6.74
CA THR A 23 0.96 -11.63 -7.46
C THR A 23 1.22 -13.11 -7.75
N GLN A 24 0.91 -14.01 -6.81
CA GLN A 24 1.01 -15.46 -7.01
C GLN A 24 0.12 -15.96 -8.15
N SER A 25 -1.11 -15.45 -8.25
CA SER A 25 -2.11 -15.90 -9.22
C SER A 25 -1.82 -15.45 -10.66
N ALA A 26 -1.11 -14.34 -10.81
CA ALA A 26 -0.87 -13.69 -12.11
C ALA A 26 0.62 -13.62 -12.46
N SER A 27 1.47 -14.38 -11.76
CA SER A 27 2.92 -14.42 -11.97
C SER A 27 3.58 -13.04 -11.91
N GLY A 28 3.15 -12.21 -10.96
CA GLY A 28 3.72 -10.88 -10.72
C GLY A 28 5.05 -10.90 -9.94
N PRO A 29 5.54 -9.73 -9.52
CA PRO A 29 6.73 -9.60 -8.67
C PRO A 29 6.58 -10.39 -7.38
N HIS A 30 7.64 -11.09 -6.97
CA HIS A 30 7.67 -11.85 -5.71
C HIS A 30 6.65 -13.00 -5.63
N ALA A 31 6.10 -13.47 -6.76
CA ALA A 31 5.14 -14.58 -6.80
C ALA A 31 5.66 -15.91 -6.21
N SER A 32 6.98 -16.09 -6.09
CA SER A 32 7.59 -17.27 -5.45
C SER A 32 7.55 -17.21 -3.91
N LEU A 33 7.21 -16.06 -3.32
CA LEU A 33 7.07 -15.93 -1.87
C LEU A 33 5.85 -16.75 -1.43
N ALA A 34 6.05 -17.77 -0.60
CA ALA A 34 4.95 -18.63 -0.14
C ALA A 34 3.99 -17.91 0.82
N SER A 35 4.55 -17.13 1.74
CA SER A 35 3.83 -16.33 2.72
C SER A 35 4.69 -15.16 3.21
N TRP A 36 4.07 -14.12 3.76
CA TRP A 36 4.79 -13.12 4.54
C TRP A 36 5.41 -13.74 5.80
N ASN A 37 6.60 -13.30 6.18
CA ASN A 37 7.26 -13.68 7.42
C ASN A 37 7.31 -12.47 8.37
N GLY A 38 6.25 -12.30 9.16
CA GLY A 38 6.08 -11.12 10.02
C GLY A 38 5.51 -9.93 9.25
N ILE A 39 6.04 -8.73 9.51
CA ILE A 39 5.57 -7.50 8.85
C ILE A 39 5.99 -7.55 7.37
N PRO A 40 5.06 -7.34 6.42
CA PRO A 40 5.40 -7.31 4.99
C PRO A 40 6.47 -6.25 4.69
N ASP A 41 7.50 -6.64 3.94
CA ASP A 41 8.55 -5.70 3.50
C ASP A 41 7.94 -4.62 2.60
N VAL A 42 8.23 -3.34 2.90
CA VAL A 42 7.65 -2.19 2.19
C VAL A 42 8.04 -2.19 0.72
N GLY A 43 9.28 -2.57 0.39
CA GLY A 43 9.76 -2.62 -0.99
C GLY A 43 9.05 -3.72 -1.79
N VAL A 44 8.92 -4.92 -1.21
CA VAL A 44 8.15 -6.02 -1.83
C VAL A 44 6.69 -5.63 -2.08
N VAL A 45 6.04 -5.02 -1.09
CA VAL A 45 4.66 -4.53 -1.24
C VAL A 45 4.57 -3.48 -2.35
N SER A 46 5.49 -2.52 -2.37
CA SER A 46 5.52 -1.43 -3.35
C SER A 46 5.74 -1.95 -4.78
N ASP A 47 6.60 -2.95 -4.96
CA ASP A 47 6.84 -3.59 -6.26
C ASP A 47 5.56 -4.21 -6.82
N ILE A 48 4.79 -4.91 -5.98
CA ILE A 48 3.53 -5.54 -6.38
C ILE A 48 2.48 -4.46 -6.69
N LEU A 49 2.35 -3.43 -5.85
CA LEU A 49 1.41 -2.32 -6.07
C LEU A 49 1.70 -1.59 -7.39
N PHE A 50 2.98 -1.30 -7.65
CA PHE A 50 3.43 -0.70 -8.90
C PHE A 50 3.09 -1.59 -10.09
N TRP A 51 3.39 -2.89 -10.01
CA TRP A 51 3.05 -3.86 -11.06
C TRP A 51 1.54 -3.93 -11.32
N VAL A 52 0.69 -3.94 -10.28
CA VAL A 52 -0.78 -3.93 -10.47
C VAL A 52 -1.23 -2.67 -11.23
N LEU A 53 -0.75 -1.48 -10.85
CA LEU A 53 -1.10 -0.25 -11.56
C LEU A 53 -0.53 -0.23 -12.98
N LYS A 54 0.66 -0.79 -13.20
CA LYS A 54 1.28 -0.86 -14.53
C LYS A 54 0.58 -1.84 -15.46
N GLU A 55 0.22 -3.03 -14.99
CA GLU A 55 -0.37 -4.11 -15.80
C GLU A 55 -1.91 -4.08 -15.87
N HIS A 56 -2.56 -3.50 -14.86
CA HIS A 56 -4.02 -3.51 -14.75
C HIS A 56 -4.62 -2.12 -14.51
N GLY A 57 -3.82 -1.12 -14.17
CA GLY A 57 -4.25 0.26 -14.01
C GLY A 57 -4.45 0.99 -15.34
N LYS A 58 -4.87 2.25 -15.22
CA LYS A 58 -5.09 3.15 -16.34
C LYS A 58 -3.77 3.52 -17.01
N THR A 59 -3.67 3.26 -18.31
CA THR A 59 -2.57 3.70 -19.19
C THR A 59 -3.16 4.28 -20.47
N ALA A 60 -2.33 4.90 -21.32
CA ALA A 60 -2.80 5.49 -22.58
C ALA A 60 -3.40 4.45 -23.55
N ASP A 61 -2.93 3.21 -23.48
CA ASP A 61 -3.27 2.09 -24.35
C ASP A 61 -4.27 1.10 -23.75
N ARG A 62 -4.58 1.20 -22.44
CA ARG A 62 -5.46 0.27 -21.74
C ARG A 62 -6.78 0.93 -21.34
N ALA A 63 -7.88 0.28 -21.72
CA ALA A 63 -9.22 0.61 -21.24
C ALA A 63 -9.42 0.12 -19.79
N SER A 64 -8.72 0.76 -18.84
CA SER A 64 -8.88 0.57 -17.40
C SER A 64 -9.08 1.92 -16.72
N ASP A 65 -9.90 1.93 -15.67
CA ASP A 65 -10.13 3.11 -14.84
C ASP A 65 -9.39 3.05 -13.50
N LEU A 66 -8.72 1.95 -13.19
CA LEU A 66 -8.01 1.75 -11.93
C LEU A 66 -6.81 2.70 -11.82
N THR A 67 -6.87 3.62 -10.86
CA THR A 67 -5.84 4.64 -10.63
C THR A 67 -5.44 4.75 -9.16
N ARG A 68 -5.99 3.91 -8.28
CA ARG A 68 -5.74 3.96 -6.84
C ARG A 68 -5.78 2.60 -6.17
N ILE A 69 -4.79 2.32 -5.33
CA ILE A 69 -4.78 1.16 -4.43
C ILE A 69 -4.53 1.67 -3.01
N HIS A 70 -5.48 1.42 -2.11
CA HIS A 70 -5.27 1.66 -0.68
C HIS A 70 -4.89 0.34 0.00
N PHE A 71 -3.59 0.13 0.14
CA PHE A 71 -3.03 -1.01 0.86
C PHE A 71 -3.02 -0.72 2.36
N HIS A 72 -3.47 -1.68 3.16
CA HIS A 72 -3.46 -1.57 4.62
C HIS A 72 -3.05 -2.89 5.26
N THR A 73 -1.96 -2.88 6.01
CA THR A 73 -1.55 -3.99 6.87
C THR A 73 -1.49 -3.54 8.33
N LEU A 74 -1.19 -4.45 9.25
CA LEU A 74 -1.19 -4.19 10.68
C LEU A 74 -0.26 -3.04 11.10
N ALA A 75 0.92 -2.93 10.47
CA ALA A 75 1.98 -2.02 10.91
C ALA A 75 2.06 -0.71 10.11
N TYR A 76 1.55 -0.66 8.89
CA TYR A 76 1.61 0.51 8.02
C TYR A 76 0.54 0.42 6.90
N HIS A 77 0.20 1.57 6.34
CA HIS A 77 -0.66 1.67 5.15
C HIS A 77 0.13 2.32 4.01
N ILE A 78 -0.19 1.97 2.77
CA ILE A 78 0.34 2.63 1.56
C ILE A 78 -0.84 3.05 0.71
N LEU A 79 -0.79 4.28 0.20
CA LEU A 79 -1.75 4.76 -0.77
C LEU A 79 -1.06 5.00 -2.10
N ALA A 80 -1.12 4.02 -2.99
CA ALA A 80 -0.53 4.09 -4.31
C ALA A 80 -1.54 4.69 -5.30
N THR A 81 -1.10 5.66 -6.11
CA THR A 81 -1.94 6.31 -7.12
C THR A 81 -1.21 6.51 -8.42
N VAL A 82 -1.97 6.46 -9.52
CA VAL A 82 -1.53 7.03 -10.80
C VAL A 82 -1.63 8.55 -10.68
N ASP A 83 -0.55 9.25 -11.07
CA ASP A 83 -0.44 10.70 -10.94
C ASP A 83 -1.55 11.45 -11.70
N GLY A 84 -1.99 12.57 -11.13
CA GLY A 84 -2.95 13.48 -11.75
C GLY A 84 -4.43 13.12 -11.59
N PHE A 85 -4.75 11.97 -10.97
CA PHE A 85 -6.15 11.54 -10.79
C PHE A 85 -6.74 11.82 -9.40
N TRP A 86 -5.89 12.03 -8.39
CA TRP A 86 -6.32 12.14 -6.99
C TRP A 86 -5.63 13.31 -6.27
N GLY A 87 -6.31 13.88 -5.28
CA GLY A 87 -5.79 14.95 -4.42
C GLY A 87 -5.96 14.62 -2.94
N ASN A 88 -5.12 15.23 -2.09
CA ASN A 88 -5.14 15.05 -0.63
C ASN A 88 -4.73 13.63 -0.13
N GLN A 89 -3.88 12.93 -0.89
CA GLN A 89 -3.47 11.55 -0.58
C GLN A 89 -2.73 11.41 0.75
N VAL A 90 -1.87 12.39 1.08
CA VAL A 90 -1.11 12.44 2.34
C VAL A 90 -2.05 12.42 3.55
N ALA A 91 -3.06 13.29 3.58
CA ALA A 91 -4.01 13.32 4.68
C ALA A 91 -4.93 12.08 4.68
N ALA A 92 -5.28 11.57 3.49
CA ALA A 92 -6.14 10.39 3.35
C ALA A 92 -5.49 9.12 3.95
N VAL A 93 -4.23 8.85 3.64
CA VAL A 93 -3.52 7.67 4.18
C VAL A 93 -3.29 7.81 5.69
N ALA A 94 -2.94 9.02 6.16
CA ALA A 94 -2.80 9.31 7.58
C ALA A 94 -4.12 9.12 8.35
N ALA A 95 -5.24 9.56 7.78
CA ALA A 95 -6.56 9.39 8.38
C ALA A 95 -6.94 7.91 8.48
N GLY A 96 -6.64 7.10 7.44
CA GLY A 96 -6.84 5.66 7.47
C GLY A 96 -6.02 4.98 8.57
N ALA A 97 -4.74 5.32 8.68
CA ALA A 97 -3.86 4.79 9.73
C ALA A 97 -4.32 5.20 11.15
N ARG A 98 -4.74 6.47 11.31
CA ARG A 98 -5.27 6.98 12.59
C ARG A 98 -6.57 6.28 12.99
N ALA A 99 -7.48 6.05 12.04
CA ALA A 99 -8.73 5.36 12.28
C ALA A 99 -8.49 3.92 12.75
N ALA A 100 -7.50 3.22 12.17
CA ALA A 100 -7.15 1.86 12.59
C ALA A 100 -6.78 1.80 14.08
N GLY A 101 -5.98 2.74 14.59
CA GLY A 101 -5.61 2.82 16.00
C GLY A 101 -6.79 3.17 16.92
N ALA A 102 -7.51 4.24 16.59
CA ALA A 102 -8.64 4.72 17.41
C ALA A 102 -9.77 3.70 17.49
N GLN A 103 -10.14 3.09 16.35
CA GLN A 103 -11.21 2.10 16.28
C GLN A 103 -10.81 0.79 16.98
N ALA A 104 -9.57 0.32 16.86
CA ALA A 104 -9.11 -0.88 17.56
C ALA A 104 -9.13 -0.72 19.08
N CYS A 105 -8.83 0.48 19.59
CA CYS A 105 -8.86 0.79 21.01
C CYS A 105 -10.24 1.24 21.52
N ALA A 106 -11.25 1.33 20.64
CA ALA A 106 -12.58 1.88 20.94
C ALA A 106 -12.52 3.28 21.59
N THR A 107 -11.65 4.15 21.09
CA THR A 107 -11.49 5.54 21.54
C THR A 107 -11.82 6.53 20.41
N GLU A 108 -12.29 7.73 20.74
CA GLU A 108 -12.58 8.77 19.74
C GLU A 108 -11.30 9.34 19.08
N THR A 109 -10.23 9.44 19.87
CA THR A 109 -8.90 9.88 19.44
C THR A 109 -7.86 8.83 19.79
N ILE A 110 -6.63 8.95 19.26
CA ILE A 110 -5.52 8.07 19.63
C ILE A 110 -5.20 8.23 21.12
N ASP A 111 -5.27 7.13 21.86
CA ASP A 111 -4.77 7.00 23.22
C ASP A 111 -3.32 6.49 23.14
N THR A 112 -2.35 7.39 23.34
CA THR A 112 -0.91 7.09 23.20
C THR A 112 -0.42 6.04 24.19
N SER A 113 -1.18 5.73 25.25
CA SER A 113 -0.84 4.67 26.21
C SER A 113 -1.21 3.26 25.73
N LYS A 114 -2.08 3.16 24.71
CA LYS A 114 -2.62 1.89 24.19
C LYS A 114 -2.10 1.51 22.80
N VAL A 115 -1.34 2.41 22.18
CA VAL A 115 -0.77 2.19 20.85
C VAL A 115 0.75 2.07 20.92
N PHE A 116 1.32 1.41 19.92
CA PHE A 116 2.77 1.34 19.77
C PHE A 116 3.13 1.25 18.28
N LEU A 117 4.26 1.86 17.92
CA LEU A 117 4.75 1.86 16.55
C LEU A 117 5.39 0.50 16.23
N LYS A 118 4.80 -0.23 15.29
CA LYS A 118 5.29 -1.54 14.81
C LYS A 118 6.03 -1.46 13.48
N ALA A 119 5.86 -0.38 12.73
CA ALA A 119 6.52 -0.21 11.43
C ALA A 119 8.05 -0.32 11.56
N PRO A 120 8.74 -0.83 10.53
CA PRO A 120 10.19 -0.80 10.50
C PRO A 120 10.69 0.66 10.57
N LEU A 121 11.71 0.91 11.38
CA LEU A 121 12.31 2.25 11.51
C LEU A 121 13.07 2.66 10.25
N GLU A 122 13.50 1.69 9.45
CA GLU A 122 14.12 1.91 8.15
C GLU A 122 13.58 0.89 7.15
N PHE A 123 13.37 1.32 5.91
CA PHE A 123 12.93 0.44 4.82
C PHE A 123 13.47 0.92 3.48
N VAL A 124 13.36 0.08 2.45
CA VAL A 124 13.62 0.45 1.05
C VAL A 124 12.32 0.56 0.27
N THR A 125 12.24 1.49 -0.68
CA THR A 125 11.03 1.75 -1.47
C THR A 125 10.70 0.69 -2.52
N SER A 126 11.67 -0.15 -2.88
CA SER A 126 11.55 -1.26 -3.83
C SER A 126 12.67 -2.27 -3.56
N GLN A 127 12.41 -3.56 -3.82
CA GLN A 127 13.45 -4.60 -3.80
C GLN A 127 13.99 -4.91 -5.21
N ILE A 128 13.38 -4.36 -6.26
CA ILE A 128 13.68 -4.67 -7.66
C ILE A 128 14.33 -3.48 -8.38
N GLU A 129 13.76 -2.28 -8.28
CA GLU A 129 14.19 -1.11 -9.07
C GLU A 129 14.43 0.13 -8.19
N ALA A 130 15.53 0.84 -8.46
CA ALA A 130 15.84 2.14 -7.85
C ALA A 130 15.58 2.26 -6.32
N PRO A 131 16.15 1.36 -5.49
CA PRO A 131 15.87 1.33 -4.06
C PRO A 131 16.33 2.63 -3.40
N SER A 132 15.40 3.33 -2.77
CA SER A 132 15.70 4.46 -1.89
C SER A 132 15.51 4.02 -0.45
N LYS A 133 16.53 4.23 0.38
CA LYS A 133 16.44 3.93 1.82
C LYS A 133 15.74 5.10 2.52
N ILE A 134 14.71 4.78 3.29
CA ILE A 134 13.94 5.73 4.10
C ILE A 134 14.12 5.37 5.56
N SER A 135 14.32 6.39 6.40
CA SER A 135 14.29 6.27 7.86
C SER A 135 13.07 7.03 8.39
N LEU A 136 12.34 6.42 9.33
CA LEU A 136 11.11 6.97 9.87
C LEU A 136 11.39 8.18 10.77
N ASN A 137 10.74 9.30 10.46
CA ASN A 137 10.69 10.49 11.31
C ASN A 137 9.29 10.60 11.95
N PRO A 138 9.13 10.44 13.27
CA PRO A 138 7.83 10.55 13.92
C PRO A 138 7.14 11.91 13.75
N ASP A 139 7.92 12.99 13.57
CA ASP A 139 7.40 14.33 13.33
C ASP A 139 6.96 14.55 11.87
N GLU A 140 7.39 13.68 10.95
CA GLU A 140 7.01 13.65 9.53
C GLU A 140 6.58 12.22 9.12
N PRO A 141 5.47 11.70 9.66
CA PRO A 141 5.17 10.27 9.63
C PRO A 141 4.62 9.76 8.29
N VAL A 142 4.24 10.66 7.37
CA VAL A 142 3.77 10.29 6.04
C VAL A 142 4.88 10.54 5.03
N VAL A 143 5.49 9.45 4.58
CA VAL A 143 6.53 9.48 3.56
C VAL A 143 5.90 9.40 2.17
N HIS A 144 6.50 10.10 1.20
CA HIS A 144 6.08 10.11 -0.19
C HIS A 144 7.28 9.83 -1.11
N TRP A 145 7.07 9.00 -2.13
CA TRP A 145 8.04 8.68 -3.18
C TRP A 145 7.34 8.46 -4.52
N HIS A 146 8.09 8.57 -5.63
CA HIS A 146 7.62 8.41 -7.01
C HIS A 146 8.43 7.35 -7.73
#